data_AF-A0A7K3ALA0-F1
#
_entry.id   AF-A0A7K3ALA0-F1
#
_cell.length_a   1.000
_cell.length_b   1.000
_cell.length_c   1.000
_cell.angle_alpha   90.00
_cell.angle_beta   90.00
_cell.angle_gamma   90.00
#
_symmetry.space_group_name_H-M   'P 1'
#
loop_
_entity.id
_entity.type
_entity.pdbx_description
1 polymer ?
#
loop_
_entity_poly.entity_id
_entity_poly.type
_entity_poly.pdbx_seq_one_letter_code
_entity_poly.pdbx_strand_id
1 'polypeptide(L)'
;MSGEHLISDDETRQFAEGFLEASPWLGDAEWENIVTGPNAAYLAGFDGAFAADAELAEGHRWSWRVSFSDPTGTKRSLSHETVLKGLSHIVYGDHTGSEGFRYMRIRQWFTEPTEARRSIQLSSPDHSAICQWALYGKTVFPTGETEKIFGKKLDLFEDQRSSGSQAPDGLNA
;
A
#
# COMPACT_ATOMS: atom_id res chain seq x y z
N MET A 1 -16.40 -18.40 12.73
CA MET A 1 -15.27 -18.40 11.78
C MET A 1 -14.01 -18.59 12.62
N SER A 2 -13.22 -19.63 12.33
CA SER A 2 -11.99 -19.96 13.08
C SER A 2 -11.06 -18.74 13.15
N GLY A 3 -10.56 -18.42 14.34
CA GLY A 3 -9.64 -17.29 14.58
C GLY A 3 -8.23 -17.49 14.02
N GLU A 4 -7.95 -18.60 13.33
CA GLU A 4 -6.61 -18.95 12.81
C GLU A 4 -6.12 -18.06 11.67
N HIS A 5 -7.00 -17.29 11.02
CA HIS A 5 -6.64 -16.40 9.92
C HIS A 5 -6.79 -14.90 10.24
N LEU A 6 -7.08 -14.53 11.50
CA LEU A 6 -7.23 -13.11 11.86
C LEU A 6 -5.91 -12.38 11.61
N ILE A 7 -5.96 -11.38 10.73
CA ILE A 7 -4.84 -10.49 10.44
C ILE A 7 -4.92 -9.35 11.45
N SER A 8 -3.82 -9.09 12.13
CA SER A 8 -3.71 -8.10 13.19
C SER A 8 -3.49 -6.67 12.66
N ASP A 9 -3.74 -5.68 13.52
CA ASP A 9 -3.38 -4.29 13.24
C ASP A 9 -1.92 -4.12 12.94
N ASP A 10 -1.05 -4.79 13.71
CA ASP A 10 0.40 -4.74 13.52
C ASP A 10 0.81 -5.27 12.15
N GLU A 11 0.24 -6.40 11.70
CA GLU A 11 0.50 -6.94 10.35
C GLU A 11 0.07 -5.95 9.27
N THR A 12 -1.13 -5.37 9.37
CA THR A 12 -1.57 -4.38 8.37
C THR A 12 -0.78 -3.07 8.44
N ARG A 13 -0.31 -2.68 9.63
CA ARG A 13 0.50 -1.48 9.84
C ARG A 13 1.85 -1.64 9.14
N GLN A 14 2.47 -2.80 9.26
CA GLN A 14 3.72 -3.13 8.56
C GLN A 14 3.59 -2.99 7.03
N PHE A 15 2.42 -3.33 6.47
CA PHE A 15 2.17 -3.12 5.04
C PHE A 15 2.15 -1.63 4.69
N ALA A 16 1.48 -0.80 5.50
CA ALA A 16 1.47 0.63 5.30
C ALA A 16 2.86 1.26 5.48
N GLU A 17 3.62 0.85 6.50
CA GLU A 17 5.00 1.30 6.73
C GLU A 17 5.90 0.95 5.54
N GLY A 18 5.88 -0.30 5.08
CA GLY A 18 6.69 -0.72 3.92
C GLY A 18 6.24 -0.09 2.60
N PHE A 19 4.96 0.24 2.44
CA PHE A 19 4.47 1.00 1.29
C PHE A 19 5.02 2.43 1.30
N LEU A 20 4.95 3.12 2.45
CA LEU A 20 5.43 4.50 2.60
C LEU A 20 6.95 4.59 2.41
N GLU A 21 7.70 3.65 2.99
CA GLU A 21 9.16 3.57 2.80
C GLU A 21 9.53 3.40 1.33
N ALA A 22 8.76 2.60 0.58
CA ALA A 22 8.99 2.37 -0.83
C ALA A 22 8.43 3.46 -1.76
N SER A 23 7.77 4.49 -1.23
CA SER A 23 7.02 5.48 -2.01
C SER A 23 7.50 6.91 -1.71
N PRO A 24 8.72 7.30 -2.15
CA PRO A 24 9.30 8.63 -1.89
C PRO A 24 8.55 9.77 -2.60
N TRP A 25 7.58 9.44 -3.45
CA TRP A 25 6.73 10.38 -4.19
C TRP A 25 5.46 10.76 -3.43
N LEU A 26 5.21 10.16 -2.27
CA LEU A 26 4.13 10.57 -1.37
C LEU A 26 4.59 11.78 -0.55
N GLY A 27 3.63 12.65 -0.21
CA GLY A 27 3.85 13.69 0.78
C GLY A 27 4.05 13.13 2.19
N ASP A 28 4.38 14.01 3.14
CA ASP A 28 4.64 13.63 4.52
C ASP A 28 3.48 12.81 5.12
N ALA A 29 3.86 11.75 5.83
CA ALA A 29 2.93 10.81 6.45
C ALA A 29 2.62 11.22 7.90
N GLU A 30 1.34 11.43 8.18
CA GLU A 30 0.80 11.73 9.50
C GLU A 30 0.17 10.47 10.09
N TRP A 31 0.80 9.92 11.14
CA TRP A 31 0.29 8.74 11.84
C TRP A 31 -0.56 9.15 13.05
N GLU A 32 -1.72 8.53 13.18
CA GLU A 32 -2.65 8.75 14.29
C GLU A 32 -3.16 7.41 14.83
N ASN A 33 -3.31 7.35 16.16
CA ASN A 33 -4.03 6.27 16.82
C ASN A 33 -5.51 6.62 16.83
N ILE A 34 -6.34 5.69 16.36
CA ILE A 34 -7.78 5.88 16.25
C ILE A 34 -8.50 4.77 17.01
N VAL A 35 -9.73 5.03 17.42
CA VAL A 35 -10.64 3.99 17.92
C VAL A 35 -11.54 3.54 16.79
N THR A 36 -11.63 2.23 16.60
CA THR A 36 -12.56 1.59 15.65
C THR A 36 -13.58 0.77 16.43
N GLY A 37 -14.81 0.75 15.91
CA GLY A 37 -15.95 0.11 16.58
C GLY A 37 -17.28 0.75 16.17
N PRO A 38 -18.42 0.12 16.49
CA PRO A 38 -19.73 0.67 16.18
C PRO A 38 -19.91 2.05 16.82
N ASN A 39 -20.21 3.07 16.01
CA ASN A 39 -20.38 4.45 16.46
C ASN A 39 -19.13 5.08 17.13
N ALA A 40 -17.92 4.55 16.89
CA ALA A 40 -16.69 5.07 17.47
C ALA A 40 -16.49 6.58 17.20
N ALA A 41 -16.90 7.08 16.03
CA ALA A 41 -16.81 8.52 15.72
C ALA A 41 -17.59 9.41 16.70
N TYR A 42 -18.62 8.89 17.37
CA TYR A 42 -19.43 9.62 18.34
C TYR A 42 -18.92 9.51 19.79
N LEU A 43 -17.91 8.67 20.03
CA LEU A 43 -17.31 8.50 21.35
C LEU A 43 -16.07 9.37 21.55
N ALA A 44 -15.58 10.01 20.49
CA ALA A 44 -14.48 10.96 20.57
C ALA A 44 -14.91 12.21 21.38
N GLY A 45 -13.93 12.85 22.02
CA GLY A 45 -14.13 14.11 22.72
C GLY A 45 -14.57 15.24 21.78
N PHE A 46 -14.83 16.42 22.34
CA PHE A 46 -15.26 17.60 21.56
C PHE A 46 -14.22 18.03 20.50
N ASP A 47 -12.95 17.68 20.71
CA ASP A 47 -11.83 17.87 19.78
C ASP A 47 -11.68 16.74 18.76
N GLY A 48 -12.55 15.73 18.79
CA GLY A 48 -12.48 14.55 17.93
C GLY A 48 -11.39 13.55 18.31
N ALA A 49 -10.72 13.74 19.45
CA ALA A 49 -9.67 12.85 19.93
C ALA A 49 -10.16 11.92 21.05
N PHE A 50 -9.50 10.77 21.17
CA PHE A 50 -9.63 9.88 22.32
C PHE A 50 -8.41 10.06 23.23
N ALA A 51 -8.64 10.06 24.55
CA ALA A 51 -7.53 9.98 25.49
C ALA A 51 -6.77 8.67 25.26
N ALA A 52 -5.44 8.71 25.26
CA ALA A 52 -4.60 7.56 24.94
C ALA A 52 -4.77 6.38 25.93
N ASP A 53 -5.24 6.68 27.14
CA ASP A 53 -5.52 5.75 28.23
C ASP A 53 -7.02 5.48 28.42
N ALA A 54 -7.87 5.89 27.47
CA ALA A 54 -9.30 5.65 27.56
C ALA A 54 -9.63 4.15 27.60
N GLU A 55 -10.39 3.74 28.61
CA GLU A 55 -11.02 2.42 28.62
C GLU A 55 -12.08 2.35 27.51
N LEU A 56 -11.86 1.45 26.56
CA LEU A 56 -12.76 1.28 25.42
C LEU A 56 -13.94 0.38 25.81
N ALA A 57 -15.14 0.79 25.42
CA ALA A 57 -16.35 -0.02 25.60
C ALA A 57 -16.27 -1.33 24.79
N GLU A 58 -17.08 -2.32 25.17
CA GLU A 58 -17.16 -3.59 24.45
C GLU A 58 -17.43 -3.37 22.94
N GLY A 59 -16.67 -4.07 22.09
CA GLY A 59 -16.73 -3.92 20.63
C GLY A 59 -15.93 -2.75 20.05
N HIS A 60 -15.25 -1.95 20.89
CA HIS A 60 -14.29 -0.94 20.46
C HIS A 60 -12.86 -1.44 20.64
N ARG A 61 -11.97 -0.98 19.76
CA ARG A 61 -10.55 -1.30 19.83
C ARG A 61 -9.71 -0.14 19.31
N TRP A 62 -8.47 -0.07 19.79
CA TRP A 62 -7.47 0.81 19.20
C TRP A 62 -7.02 0.26 17.85
N SER A 63 -6.72 1.18 16.95
CA SER A 63 -6.20 0.92 15.61
C SER A 63 -5.35 2.12 15.17
N TRP A 64 -4.84 2.07 13.94
CA TRP A 64 -4.02 3.11 13.36
C TRP A 64 -4.69 3.69 12.11
N ARG A 65 -4.39 4.95 11.84
CA ARG A 65 -4.57 5.56 10.53
C ARG A 65 -3.29 6.31 10.17
N VAL A 66 -2.94 6.28 8.89
CA VAL A 66 -1.91 7.15 8.32
C VAL A 66 -2.51 7.94 7.19
N SER A 67 -2.27 9.24 7.22
CA SER A 67 -2.70 10.17 6.16
C SER A 67 -1.48 10.73 5.44
N PHE A 68 -1.59 10.91 4.12
CA PHE A 68 -0.52 11.44 3.28
C PHE A 68 -1.11 12.05 2.00
N SER A 69 -0.31 12.77 1.23
CA SER A 69 -0.73 13.30 -0.08
C SER A 69 -0.19 12.44 -1.22
N ASP A 70 -1.04 12.10 -2.19
CA ASP A 70 -0.59 11.43 -3.43
C ASP A 70 0.05 12.44 -4.41
N PRO A 71 0.66 11.99 -5.54
CA PRO A 71 1.30 12.88 -6.51
C PRO A 71 0.37 13.90 -7.17
N THR A 72 -0.95 13.70 -7.07
CA THR A 72 -1.95 14.64 -7.57
C THR A 72 -2.29 15.72 -6.55
N GLY A 73 -1.70 15.67 -5.35
CA GLY A 73 -2.01 16.53 -4.21
C GLY A 73 -3.28 16.12 -3.46
N THR A 74 -3.85 14.94 -3.76
CA THR A 74 -5.06 14.47 -3.07
C THR A 74 -4.67 13.85 -1.73
N LYS A 75 -5.30 14.29 -0.63
CA LYS A 75 -5.13 13.66 0.69
C LYS A 75 -5.76 12.27 0.68
N ARG A 76 -4.96 11.27 1.03
CA ARG A 76 -5.33 9.86 1.13
C ARG A 76 -5.08 9.38 2.56
N SER A 77 -5.78 8.32 2.94
CA SER A 77 -5.57 7.69 4.23
C SER A 77 -5.64 6.18 4.13
N LEU A 78 -4.74 5.50 4.83
CA LEU A 78 -4.79 4.07 5.10
C LEU A 78 -5.13 3.84 6.57
N SER A 79 -5.93 2.83 6.84
CA SER A 79 -6.17 2.23 8.14
C SER A 79 -6.19 0.71 8.00
N HIS A 80 -6.13 0.01 9.13
CA HIS A 80 -6.26 -1.44 9.19
C HIS A 80 -7.41 -1.98 8.30
N GLU A 81 -8.63 -1.44 8.45
CA GLU A 81 -9.80 -1.88 7.69
C GLU A 81 -9.66 -1.65 6.17
N THR A 82 -9.09 -0.52 5.75
CA THR A 82 -8.86 -0.26 4.32
C THR A 82 -7.79 -1.19 3.74
N VAL A 83 -6.74 -1.50 4.51
CA VAL A 83 -5.69 -2.44 4.10
C VAL A 83 -6.25 -3.85 3.99
N LEU A 84 -7.07 -4.29 4.95
CA LEU A 84 -7.79 -5.56 4.86
C LEU A 84 -8.68 -5.63 3.62
N LYS A 85 -9.36 -4.53 3.27
CA LYS A 85 -10.16 -4.46 2.05
C LYS A 85 -9.29 -4.61 0.80
N GLY A 86 -8.17 -3.90 0.71
CA GLY A 86 -7.21 -4.02 -0.39
C GLY A 86 -6.67 -5.44 -0.54
N LEU A 87 -6.28 -6.05 0.59
CA LEU A 87 -5.84 -7.43 0.65
C LEU A 87 -6.93 -8.42 0.20
N SER A 88 -8.17 -8.23 0.67
CA SER A 88 -9.32 -9.04 0.27
C SER A 88 -9.54 -9.00 -1.24
N HIS A 89 -9.41 -7.84 -1.88
CA HIS A 89 -9.48 -7.72 -3.34
C HIS A 89 -8.37 -8.50 -4.04
N ILE A 90 -7.15 -8.53 -3.51
CA ILE A 90 -6.04 -9.31 -4.09
C ILE A 90 -6.29 -10.82 -3.93
N VAL A 91 -6.73 -11.24 -2.75
CA VAL A 91 -6.89 -12.65 -2.41
C VAL A 91 -8.09 -13.27 -3.14
N TYR A 92 -9.23 -12.61 -3.08
CA TYR A 92 -10.50 -13.15 -3.58
C TYR A 92 -10.92 -12.58 -4.94
N GLY A 93 -10.20 -11.58 -5.47
CA GLY A 93 -10.46 -11.02 -6.79
C GLY A 93 -10.03 -11.95 -7.93
N ASP A 94 -10.68 -11.79 -9.08
CA ASP A 94 -10.34 -12.49 -10.31
C ASP A 94 -9.19 -11.77 -11.03
N HIS A 95 -7.96 -12.22 -10.76
CA HIS A 95 -6.73 -11.69 -11.35
C HIS A 95 -6.19 -12.69 -12.37
N THR A 96 -6.56 -12.49 -13.65
CA THR A 96 -6.08 -13.35 -14.75
C THR A 96 -4.74 -12.86 -15.30
N GLY A 97 -3.97 -13.78 -15.90
CA GLY A 97 -2.70 -13.43 -16.53
C GLY A 97 -1.59 -13.02 -15.56
N SER A 98 -0.79 -12.01 -15.95
CA SER A 98 0.44 -11.62 -15.22
C SER A 98 0.19 -11.04 -13.81
N GLU A 99 -1.02 -10.55 -13.53
CA GLU A 99 -1.38 -10.04 -12.20
C GLU A 99 -1.62 -11.17 -11.21
N GLY A 100 -2.26 -12.26 -11.66
CA GLY A 100 -2.44 -13.45 -10.83
C GLY A 100 -1.12 -14.03 -10.33
N PHE A 101 -0.09 -14.09 -11.19
CA PHE A 101 1.25 -14.52 -10.80
C PHE A 101 1.92 -13.57 -9.80
N ARG A 102 1.79 -12.26 -9.98
CA ARG A 102 2.32 -11.26 -9.04
C ARG A 102 1.71 -11.41 -7.65
N TYR A 103 0.43 -11.73 -7.56
CA TYR A 103 -0.28 -11.86 -6.29
C TYR A 103 -0.18 -13.24 -5.64
N MET A 104 0.52 -14.21 -6.26
CA MET A 104 0.63 -15.56 -5.71
C MET A 104 1.24 -15.59 -4.31
N ARG A 105 2.29 -14.79 -4.06
CA ARG A 105 2.93 -14.75 -2.73
C ARG A 105 2.01 -14.15 -1.67
N ILE A 106 1.25 -13.10 -2.01
CA ILE A 106 0.25 -12.50 -1.10
C ILE A 106 -0.86 -13.50 -0.79
N ARG A 107 -1.34 -14.22 -1.81
CA ARG A 107 -2.37 -15.26 -1.66
C ARG A 107 -1.88 -16.41 -0.78
N GLN A 108 -0.67 -16.92 -1.04
CA GLN A 108 -0.05 -17.95 -0.23
C GLN A 108 0.08 -17.48 1.22
N TRP A 109 0.65 -16.30 1.43
CA TRP A 109 0.75 -15.68 2.76
C TRP A 109 -0.61 -15.62 3.44
N PHE A 110 -1.67 -15.19 2.77
CA PHE A 110 -3.00 -15.07 3.39
C PHE A 110 -3.58 -16.41 3.85
N THR A 111 -3.38 -17.49 3.08
CA THR A 111 -3.94 -18.82 3.37
C THR A 111 -3.27 -19.57 4.51
N GLU A 112 -2.10 -19.13 4.94
CA GLU A 112 -1.35 -19.77 6.02
C GLU A 112 -1.91 -19.38 7.40
N PRO A 113 -1.77 -20.24 8.43
CA PRO A 113 -2.12 -19.89 9.79
C PRO A 113 -1.18 -18.82 10.35
N THR A 114 -1.64 -18.02 11.32
CA THR A 114 -0.90 -16.86 11.87
C THR A 114 0.57 -17.12 12.19
N GLU A 115 0.91 -18.26 12.80
CA GLU A 115 2.31 -18.57 13.13
C GLU A 115 3.18 -18.79 11.88
N ALA A 116 2.65 -19.49 10.88
CA ALA A 116 3.34 -19.73 9.61
C ALA A 116 3.45 -18.46 8.77
N ARG A 117 2.43 -17.58 8.77
CA ARG A 117 2.47 -16.28 8.06
C ARG A 117 3.64 -15.40 8.46
N ARG A 118 4.00 -15.40 9.74
CA ARG A 118 5.14 -14.61 10.25
C ARG A 118 6.47 -15.05 9.65
N SER A 119 6.58 -16.29 9.18
CA SER A 119 7.77 -16.79 8.50
C SER A 119 7.85 -16.38 7.01
N ILE A 120 6.70 -16.02 6.41
CA ILE A 120 6.62 -15.60 5.01
C ILE A 120 6.72 -14.08 4.99
N GLN A 121 7.92 -13.57 4.70
CA GLN A 121 8.12 -12.14 4.56
C GLN A 121 7.55 -11.65 3.23
N LEU A 122 6.48 -10.85 3.32
CA LEU A 122 6.05 -10.03 2.20
C LEU A 122 7.09 -8.94 1.96
N SER A 123 7.33 -8.67 0.68
CA SER A 123 8.31 -7.70 0.21
C SER A 123 7.66 -6.33 0.00
N SER A 124 8.47 -5.27 -0.13
CA SER A 124 7.96 -3.92 -0.42
C SER A 124 7.03 -3.84 -1.65
N PRO A 125 7.30 -4.57 -2.77
CA PRO A 125 6.35 -4.71 -3.87
C PRO A 125 4.97 -5.24 -3.46
N ASP A 126 4.91 -6.22 -2.56
CA ASP A 126 3.64 -6.77 -2.07
C ASP A 126 2.90 -5.76 -1.20
N HIS A 127 3.62 -5.14 -0.27
CA HIS A 127 3.09 -4.09 0.60
C HIS A 127 2.49 -2.95 -0.24
N SER A 128 3.20 -2.54 -1.29
CA SER A 128 2.75 -1.53 -2.24
C SER A 128 1.52 -1.99 -3.01
N ALA A 129 1.49 -3.22 -3.52
CA ALA A 129 0.31 -3.75 -4.20
C ALA A 129 -0.93 -3.75 -3.30
N ILE A 130 -0.82 -4.23 -2.06
CA ILE A 130 -1.91 -4.27 -1.07
C ILE A 130 -2.43 -2.85 -0.80
N CYS A 131 -1.53 -1.90 -0.52
CA CYS A 131 -1.90 -0.53 -0.20
C CYS A 131 -2.49 0.22 -1.41
N GLN A 132 -1.97 -0.02 -2.62
CA GLN A 132 -2.52 0.58 -3.83
C GLN A 132 -3.91 0.04 -4.16
N TRP A 133 -4.17 -1.26 -3.96
CA TRP A 133 -5.52 -1.80 -4.04
C TRP A 133 -6.46 -1.21 -2.98
N ALA A 134 -5.98 -1.00 -1.75
CA ALA A 134 -6.76 -0.34 -0.70
C ALA A 134 -7.15 1.11 -1.07
N LEU A 135 -6.25 1.85 -1.71
CA LEU A 135 -6.44 3.27 -2.02
C LEU A 135 -7.16 3.54 -3.35
N TYR A 136 -6.79 2.78 -4.37
CA TYR A 136 -7.13 3.07 -5.78
C TYR A 136 -7.95 1.95 -6.44
N GLY A 137 -8.12 0.81 -5.76
CA GLY A 137 -8.79 -0.36 -6.33
C GLY A 137 -8.04 -1.00 -7.50
N LYS A 138 -6.76 -0.66 -7.68
CA LYS A 138 -5.82 -1.24 -8.65
C LYS A 138 -4.40 -0.78 -8.35
N THR A 139 -3.43 -1.43 -8.96
CA THR A 139 -2.04 -0.94 -8.98
C THR A 139 -1.92 0.20 -9.99
N VAL A 140 -1.63 1.41 -9.51
CA VAL A 140 -1.50 2.64 -10.31
C VAL A 140 -0.03 2.99 -10.56
N PHE A 141 0.82 2.74 -9.57
CA PHE A 141 2.23 3.07 -9.57
C PHE A 141 3.08 1.79 -9.64
N PRO A 142 4.23 1.82 -10.33
CA PRO A 142 5.12 0.67 -10.42
C PRO A 142 5.54 0.18 -9.03
N THR A 143 5.42 -1.12 -8.79
CA THR A 143 5.77 -1.75 -7.51
C THR A 143 7.22 -2.26 -7.47
N GLY A 144 8.09 -1.82 -8.39
CA GLY A 144 9.49 -2.27 -8.50
C GLY A 144 9.69 -3.71 -9.02
N GLU A 145 8.69 -4.60 -8.89
CA GLU A 145 8.71 -5.94 -9.49
C GLU A 145 8.57 -5.90 -11.02
N THR A 146 7.86 -4.91 -11.55
CA THR A 146 7.72 -4.73 -13.01
C THR A 146 9.08 -4.49 -13.66
N GLU A 147 10.00 -3.81 -12.97
CA GLU A 147 11.36 -3.56 -13.46
C GLU A 147 12.23 -4.84 -13.42
N LYS A 148 12.00 -5.73 -12.46
CA LYS A 148 12.77 -6.99 -12.30
C LYS A 148 12.27 -8.11 -13.21
N ILE A 149 10.96 -8.23 -13.45
CA ILE A 149 10.37 -9.28 -14.28
C ILE A 149 10.48 -8.94 -15.77
N PHE A 150 10.42 -7.65 -16.14
CA PHE A 150 10.47 -7.20 -17.54
C PHE A 150 11.75 -6.43 -17.92
N GLY A 151 12.81 -6.53 -17.11
CA GLY A 151 14.19 -6.32 -17.56
C GLY A 151 14.43 -5.07 -18.41
N LYS A 152 13.92 -3.90 -18.01
CA LYS A 152 14.46 -2.56 -18.30
C LYS A 152 13.42 -1.53 -17.90
N LYS A 153 13.92 -0.47 -17.26
CA LYS A 153 13.28 0.83 -17.18
C LYS A 153 12.86 1.24 -18.59
N LEU A 154 11.56 1.20 -18.90
CA LEU A 154 11.02 1.91 -20.06
C LEU A 154 11.07 3.39 -19.67
N ASP A 155 12.21 4.01 -19.94
CA ASP A 155 12.40 5.45 -19.82
C ASP A 155 11.56 6.11 -20.91
N LEU A 156 10.25 6.22 -20.67
CA LEU A 156 9.25 6.83 -21.58
C LEU A 156 9.51 8.34 -21.83
N PHE A 157 10.59 8.88 -21.27
CA PHE A 157 11.04 10.26 -21.43
C PHE A 157 12.33 10.40 -22.27
N GLU A 158 12.97 9.31 -22.74
CA GLU A 158 14.13 9.44 -23.64
C GLU A 158 13.74 9.98 -25.02
N ASP A 159 12.60 9.55 -25.58
CA ASP A 159 12.13 10.01 -26.91
C ASP A 159 11.69 11.49 -26.94
N GLN A 160 11.53 12.13 -25.78
CA GLN A 160 11.24 13.58 -25.68
C GLN A 160 12.48 14.43 -25.44
N ARG A 161 13.66 13.84 -25.21
CA ARG A 161 14.93 14.58 -25.31
C ARG A 161 15.27 14.70 -26.78
N SER A 162 14.67 15.69 -27.42
CA SER A 162 14.98 16.15 -28.77
C SER A 162 16.47 15.98 -29.08
N SER A 163 16.75 15.15 -30.08
CA SER A 163 18.01 15.03 -30.81
C SER A 163 18.32 16.34 -31.56
N GLY A 164 18.56 17.41 -30.80
CA GLY A 164 18.96 18.70 -31.31
C GLY A 164 20.47 18.79 -31.45
N SER A 165 21.03 18.09 -32.45
CA SER A 165 22.15 18.54 -33.30
C SER A 165 22.90 17.36 -33.93
N GLN A 166 22.50 16.97 -35.14
CA GLN A 166 23.37 16.39 -36.16
C GLN A 166 23.10 17.23 -37.43
N ALA A 167 23.97 18.20 -37.76
CA ALA A 167 25.17 18.11 -38.61
C ALA A 167 24.88 18.87 -39.94
N PRO A 168 25.87 19.40 -40.69
CA PRO A 168 26.86 18.54 -41.34
C PRO A 168 28.31 19.07 -41.33
N ASP A 169 29.21 18.12 -41.54
CA ASP A 169 30.57 18.32 -42.00
C ASP A 169 30.63 19.22 -43.23
N GLY A 170 31.59 20.16 -43.21
CA GLY A 170 32.05 20.90 -44.36
C GLY A 170 33.58 20.90 -44.37
N LEU A 171 34.17 19.96 -45.11
CA LEU A 171 35.54 20.08 -45.63
C LEU A 171 35.71 21.44 -46.32
N ASN A 172 36.83 22.12 -46.09
CA ASN A 172 37.72 22.59 -47.16
C ASN A 172 39.01 23.25 -46.61
N ALA A 173 40.12 22.80 -47.21
CA ALA A 173 41.44 23.42 -47.41
C ALA A 173 42.29 23.78 -46.18
#